data_AF-A0A3P9C2Y8-F1
#
_entry.id   AF-A0A3P9C2Y8-F1
#
_cell.length_a   1.000
_cell.length_b   1.000
_cell.length_c   1.000
_cell.angle_alpha   90.00
_cell.angle_beta   90.00
_cell.angle_gamma   90.00
#
_symmetry.space_group_name_H-M   'P 1'
#
loop_
_entity.id
_entity.type
_entity.pdbx_description
1 polymer ?
#
loop_
_entity_poly.entity_id
_entity_poly.type
_entity_poly.pdbx_seq_one_letter_code
_entity_poly.pdbx_strand_id
1 'polypeptide(L)'
;MVRTCCAVGCKVRSHDRQGNKVENGLSFHSFPTWKQHEAAHVSDVTKRRRLVWIAAVRPADIQFSSISKYLLVCSRHFHSGKYLDCSKYLFESPTRLSGKYLC
;
A
#
# COMPACT_ATOMS: atom_id res chain seq x y z
N MET A 1 -12.22 -4.98 14.30
CA MET A 1 -10.75 -4.82 14.30
C MET A 1 -10.36 -3.59 13.48
N VAL A 2 -9.68 -2.62 14.08
CA VAL A 2 -9.28 -1.37 13.42
C VAL A 2 -8.14 -1.62 12.44
N ARG A 3 -8.25 -1.06 11.23
CA ARG A 3 -7.26 -1.16 10.16
C ARG A 3 -6.77 0.24 9.83
N THR A 4 -5.46 0.40 9.71
CA THR A 4 -4.80 1.67 9.39
C THR A 4 -3.90 1.46 8.18
N CYS A 5 -3.81 2.46 7.31
CA CYS A 5 -2.89 2.41 6.18
C CYS A 5 -1.44 2.49 6.67
N CYS A 6 -0.56 1.60 6.20
CA CYS A 6 0.86 1.60 6.56
C CYS A 6 1.71 2.52 5.67
N ALA A 7 1.17 3.07 4.59
CA ALA A 7 1.90 3.99 3.73
C ALA A 7 2.28 5.26 4.49
N VAL A 8 3.55 5.68 4.36
CA VAL A 8 4.06 6.90 5.00
C VAL A 8 3.20 8.11 4.63
N GLY A 9 2.81 8.90 5.64
CA GLY A 9 1.96 10.08 5.46
C GLY A 9 0.45 9.79 5.32
N CYS A 10 0.03 8.51 5.25
CA CYS A 10 -1.36 8.14 5.08
C CYS A 10 -2.09 7.94 6.42
N LYS A 11 -2.88 8.92 6.86
CA LYS A 11 -3.62 8.89 8.15
C LYS A 11 -4.96 8.14 8.10
N VAL A 12 -5.10 7.22 7.16
CA VAL A 12 -6.38 6.61 6.81
C VAL A 12 -6.68 5.43 7.72
N ARG A 13 -7.88 5.42 8.30
CA ARG A 13 -8.33 4.42 9.26
C ARG A 13 -9.71 3.90 8.88
N SER A 14 -9.96 2.62 9.16
CA SER A 14 -11.28 2.01 8.94
C SER A 14 -12.30 2.34 10.02
N HIS A 15 -11.85 2.84 11.18
CA HIS A 15 -12.72 3.26 12.28
C HIS A 15 -12.33 4.66 12.75
N ASP A 16 -13.31 5.38 13.29
CA ASP A 16 -13.14 6.71 13.87
C ASP A 16 -12.45 6.63 15.25
N ARG A 17 -12.32 7.77 15.94
CA ARG A 17 -11.73 7.82 17.28
C ARG A 17 -12.61 7.16 18.36
N GLN A 18 -13.90 7.00 18.08
CA GLN A 18 -14.89 6.40 18.96
C GLN A 18 -15.01 4.88 18.72
N GLY A 19 -14.33 4.35 17.70
CA GLY A 19 -14.34 2.94 17.34
C GLY A 19 -15.47 2.55 16.41
N ASN A 20 -16.20 3.51 15.82
CA ASN A 20 -17.23 3.23 14.83
C ASN A 20 -16.61 3.02 13.46
N LYS A 21 -17.17 2.10 12.68
CA LYS A 21 -16.74 1.85 11.29
C LYS A 21 -16.99 3.11 10.45
N VAL A 22 -15.94 3.56 9.77
CA VAL A 22 -15.98 4.73 8.89
C VAL A 22 -16.40 4.27 7.49
N GLU A 23 -17.62 4.59 7.09
CA GLU A 23 -18.20 4.23 5.79
C GLU A 23 -17.72 5.16 4.67
N ASN A 24 -16.41 5.18 4.42
CA ASN A 24 -15.81 6.04 3.40
C ASN A 24 -15.58 5.34 2.05
N GLY A 25 -16.17 4.15 1.84
CA GLY A 25 -15.92 3.32 0.66
C GLY A 25 -14.47 2.85 0.51
N LEU A 26 -13.68 2.92 1.59
CA LEU A 26 -12.25 2.57 1.57
C LEU A 26 -12.06 1.09 1.87
N SER A 27 -11.39 0.38 0.98
CA SER A 27 -10.90 -0.98 1.22
C SER A 27 -9.45 -0.95 1.69
N PHE A 28 -9.07 -1.96 2.46
CA PHE A 28 -7.71 -2.17 2.96
C PHE A 28 -7.19 -3.48 2.41
N HIS A 29 -6.05 -3.43 1.72
CA HIS A 29 -5.43 -4.55 1.04
C HIS A 29 -4.13 -4.96 1.73
N SER A 30 -3.94 -6.27 1.91
CA SER A 30 -2.70 -6.83 2.44
C SER A 30 -1.63 -6.94 1.35
N PHE A 31 -0.39 -7.04 1.79
CA PHE A 31 0.72 -7.29 0.88
C PHE A 31 0.54 -8.61 0.12
N PRO A 32 0.97 -8.69 -1.14
CA PRO A 32 0.97 -9.93 -1.90
C PRO A 32 1.79 -11.01 -1.20
N THR A 33 1.27 -12.23 -1.16
CA THR A 33 2.00 -13.40 -0.66
C THR A 33 3.07 -13.81 -1.67
N TRP A 34 4.28 -14.08 -1.21
CA TRP A 34 5.31 -14.68 -2.05
C TRP A 34 5.05 -16.18 -2.16
N LYS A 35 4.86 -16.65 -3.39
CA LYS A 35 4.53 -18.05 -3.68
C LYS A 35 5.80 -18.85 -4.01
N GLN A 36 6.63 -19.10 -3.00
CA GLN A 36 7.95 -19.70 -3.19
C GLN A 36 7.93 -21.18 -3.64
N HIS A 37 6.83 -21.90 -3.38
CA HIS A 37 6.68 -23.32 -3.70
C HIS A 37 6.02 -23.58 -5.08
N GLU A 38 5.67 -22.52 -5.81
CA GLU A 38 5.10 -22.60 -7.15
C GLU A 38 6.20 -22.64 -8.22
N ALA A 39 5.80 -22.77 -9.49
CA ALA A 39 6.71 -22.67 -10.64
C ALA A 39 7.62 -21.41 -10.55
N ALA A 40 8.89 -21.54 -10.97
CA ALA A 40 9.92 -20.51 -10.82
C ALA A 40 9.46 -19.12 -11.29
N HIS A 41 8.81 -19.06 -12.45
CA HIS A 41 8.25 -17.82 -12.98
C HIS A 41 7.20 -17.16 -12.05
N VAL A 42 6.33 -17.96 -11.42
CA VAL A 42 5.30 -17.46 -10.48
C VAL A 42 5.94 -16.96 -9.19
N SER A 43 6.93 -17.70 -8.67
CA SER A 43 7.71 -17.28 -7.49
C SER A 43 8.40 -15.94 -7.74
N ASP A 44 9.07 -15.78 -8.89
CA ASP A 44 9.77 -14.54 -9.24
C ASP A 44 8.83 -13.34 -9.40
N VAL A 45 7.71 -13.53 -10.11
CA VAL A 45 6.72 -12.46 -10.32
C VAL A 45 6.12 -12.01 -8.98
N THR A 46 5.74 -12.95 -8.11
CA THR A 46 5.15 -12.61 -6.81
C THR A 46 6.16 -11.99 -5.85
N LYS A 47 7.41 -12.43 -5.88
CA LYS A 47 8.53 -11.82 -5.14
C LYS A 47 8.75 -10.38 -5.57
N ARG A 48 8.89 -10.12 -6.88
CA ARG A 48 9.09 -8.77 -7.43
C ARG A 48 7.93 -7.85 -7.07
N ARG A 49 6.68 -8.31 -7.23
CA ARG A 49 5.49 -7.53 -6.86
C ARG A 49 5.47 -7.16 -5.38
N ARG A 50 5.83 -8.11 -4.50
CA ARG A 50 5.91 -7.85 -3.05
C ARG A 50 7.00 -6.83 -2.70
N LEU A 51 8.17 -6.90 -3.35
CA LEU A 51 9.24 -5.93 -3.16
C LEU A 51 8.83 -4.50 -3.58
N VAL A 52 8.15 -4.36 -4.73
CA VAL A 52 7.63 -3.06 -5.18
C VAL A 52 6.67 -2.47 -4.16
N TRP A 53 5.78 -3.28 -3.59
CA TRP A 53 4.86 -2.82 -2.55
C TRP A 53 5.59 -2.34 -1.29
N ILE A 54 6.59 -3.08 -0.81
CA ILE A 54 7.41 -2.67 0.35
C ILE A 54 8.12 -1.35 0.07
N ALA A 55 8.73 -1.24 -1.12
CA ALA A 55 9.42 -0.02 -1.53
C ALA A 55 8.48 1.18 -1.64
N ALA A 56 7.21 0.97 -2.02
CA ALA A 56 6.29 2.06 -2.25
C ALA A 56 5.55 2.55 -1.00
N VAL A 57 5.34 1.69 0.01
CA VAL A 57 4.78 2.14 1.30
C VAL A 57 5.82 2.86 2.18
N ARG A 58 7.11 2.61 1.93
CA ARG A 58 8.30 3.20 2.60
C ARG A 58 8.37 3.20 4.15
N PRO A 59 7.89 2.22 4.94
CA PRO A 59 8.20 2.20 6.37
C PRO A 59 9.59 1.60 6.57
N ALA A 60 10.43 2.26 7.38
CA ALA A 60 11.82 1.88 7.61
C ALA A 60 12.02 0.44 8.13
N ASP A 61 10.97 -0.17 8.71
CA ASP A 61 11.09 -1.43 9.45
C ASP A 61 10.34 -2.63 8.84
N ILE A 62 9.81 -2.53 7.60
CA ILE A 62 9.14 -3.69 6.97
C ILE A 62 10.16 -4.65 6.37
N GLN A 63 10.26 -5.82 6.96
CA GLN A 63 11.04 -6.93 6.42
C GLN A 63 10.22 -7.75 5.41
N PHE A 64 10.84 -8.11 4.28
CA PHE A 64 10.21 -8.90 3.22
C PHE A 64 9.66 -10.25 3.72
N SER A 65 10.44 -10.94 4.55
CA SER A 65 10.13 -12.25 5.11
C SER A 65 9.04 -12.19 6.19
N SER A 66 8.93 -11.09 6.93
CA SER A 66 8.03 -10.97 8.09
C SER A 66 7.10 -9.76 7.98
N ILE A 67 6.28 -9.73 6.93
CA ILE A 67 5.20 -8.73 6.82
C ILE A 67 4.04 -9.16 7.71
N SER A 68 3.74 -8.34 8.72
CA SER A 68 2.59 -8.55 9.59
C SER A 68 1.26 -8.42 8.83
N LYS A 69 0.29 -9.27 9.17
CA LYS A 69 -1.08 -9.23 8.64
C LYS A 69 -1.83 -7.93 8.94
N TYR A 70 -1.31 -7.12 9.87
CA TYR A 70 -1.88 -5.83 10.24
C TYR A 70 -1.37 -4.66 9.37
N LEU A 71 -0.33 -4.91 8.57
CA LEU A 71 0.18 -3.93 7.61
C LEU A 71 -0.68 -3.97 6.34
N LEU A 72 -1.50 -2.93 6.18
CA LEU A 72 -2.48 -2.85 5.11
C LEU A 72 -2.33 -1.52 4.37
N VAL A 73 -2.62 -1.52 3.08
CA VAL A 73 -2.65 -0.32 2.24
C VAL A 73 -4.08 0.01 1.87
N CYS A 74 -4.48 1.27 2.00
CA CYS A 74 -5.82 1.69 1.62
C CYS A 74 -5.98 1.84 0.09
N SER A 75 -7.20 1.68 -0.41
CA SER A 75 -7.54 1.76 -1.83
C SER A 75 -7.18 3.07 -2.52
N ARG A 76 -6.92 4.15 -1.78
CA ARG A 76 -6.47 5.43 -2.36
C ARG A 76 -5.13 5.34 -3.08
N HIS A 77 -4.29 4.38 -2.72
CA HIS A 77 -2.99 4.15 -3.37
C HIS A 77 -3.12 3.31 -4.64
N PHE A 78 -4.34 2.91 -5.00
CA PHE A 78 -4.62 2.11 -6.18
C PHE A 78 -5.40 2.95 -7.18
N HIS A 79 -4.94 2.97 -8.42
CA HIS A 79 -5.71 3.50 -9.54
C HIS A 79 -6.06 2.34 -10.46
N SER A 80 -7.35 2.13 -10.70
CA SER A 80 -7.87 1.01 -11.48
C SER A 80 -7.38 -0.37 -11.02
N GLY A 81 -7.15 -0.54 -9.70
CA GLY A 81 -6.66 -1.79 -9.12
C GLY A 81 -5.16 -2.06 -9.31
N LYS A 82 -4.41 -1.11 -9.89
CA LYS A 82 -2.95 -1.13 -9.99
C LYS A 82 -2.38 -0.20 -8.92
N TYR A 83 -1.39 -0.68 -8.18
CA TYR A 83 -0.68 0.11 -7.18
C TYR A 83 0.06 1.23 -7.90
N LEU A 84 -0.29 2.48 -7.63
CA LEU A 84 0.46 3.61 -8.15
C LEU A 84 1.70 3.78 -7.27
N ASP A 85 2.85 3.56 -7.88
CA ASP A 85 4.13 3.82 -7.26
C ASP A 85 4.25 5.34 -7.02
N CYS A 86 3.98 5.77 -5.79
CA CYS A 86 4.13 7.16 -5.36
C CYS A 86 5.62 7.60 -5.29
N SER A 87 6.58 6.76 -5.71
CA SER A 87 8.00 7.13 -5.80
C SER A 87 8.36 7.88 -7.08
N LYS A 88 7.48 7.97 -8.09
CA LYS A 88 7.68 8.88 -9.22
C LYS A 88 7.43 10.36 -8.92
N TYR A 89 6.88 10.70 -7.75
CA TYR A 89 6.52 12.08 -7.38
C TYR A 89 7.42 12.73 -6.33
N LEU A 90 8.49 12.08 -5.89
CA LEU A 90 9.40 12.63 -4.88
C LEU A 90 10.71 13.20 -5.45
N PHE A 91 10.78 13.44 -6.77
CA PHE A 91 11.91 14.15 -7.38
C PHE A 91 11.53 15.42 -8.18
N GLU A 92 10.28 15.87 -8.11
CA GLU A 92 9.92 17.21 -8.57
C GLU A 92 9.18 18.01 -7.48
N SER A 93 9.60 19.26 -7.36
CA SER A 93 9.49 20.23 -6.26
C SER A 93 8.07 20.68 -5.88
N PRO A 94 7.89 21.43 -4.77
CA PRO A 94 6.60 21.69 -4.15
C PRO A 94 5.94 22.94 -4.76
N THR A 95 4.99 22.76 -5.67
CA THR A 95 4.05 23.84 -6.00
C THR A 95 2.63 23.32 -6.03
N ARG A 96 1.79 24.01 -5.25
CA ARG A 96 0.33 23.99 -5.30
C ARG A 96 -0.17 23.78 -6.73
N LEU A 97 -1.12 22.86 -6.89
CA LEU A 97 -2.40 23.00 -7.61
C LEU A 97 -3.00 21.58 -7.67
N SER A 98 -4.17 21.39 -7.06
CA SER A 98 -5.42 21.25 -7.80
C SER A 98 -5.35 20.16 -8.88
N GLY A 99 -6.04 19.05 -8.62
CA GLY A 99 -6.48 18.16 -9.69
C GLY A 99 -5.71 16.85 -9.79
N LYS A 100 -6.46 15.79 -9.49
CA LYS A 100 -6.68 14.64 -10.37
C LYS A 100 -5.44 13.81 -10.77
N TYR A 101 -5.45 12.60 -10.24
CA TYR A 101 -4.99 11.33 -10.84
C TYR A 101 -3.77 11.40 -11.75
N LEU A 102 -2.64 10.83 -11.35
CA LEU A 102 -1.66 10.39 -12.34
C LEU A 102 -0.80 9.22 -11.82
N CYS A 103 -0.99 8.09 -12.52
CA CYS A 103 -0.09 6.95 -12.81
C CYS A 103 0.67 6.19 -11.72
#